data_AF-A0A1C6VDZ5-F1
#
_entry.id   AF-A0A1C6VDZ5-F1
#
_cell.length_a   1.000
_cell.length_b   1.000
_cell.length_c   1.000
_cell.angle_alpha   90.00
_cell.angle_beta   90.00
_cell.angle_gamma   90.00
#
_symmetry.space_group_name_H-M   'P 1'
#
loop_
_entity.id
_entity.type
_entity.pdbx_description
1 polymer ?
#
loop_
_entity_poly.entity_id
_entity_poly.type
_entity_poly.pdbx_seq_one_letter_code
_entity_poly.pdbx_strand_id
1 'polypeptide(L)'
;MVRIRRRWALGLLLGGVSATALGTSEPVLSRRRDATPVRRQSPPVEVENRAAGEPWWPPEGSRTADDRRRQIQGYASTTSLAPGESVDFHVAVNPAGRFRITVHRLGWYDGAGARTMLTSPDLDGAPQPVPPADPATGAIACRWPVSWTLRIPEDWTSGLYQAVFTSADGWRACTPFVVRDDRRAAALCVVLPVTTWQAYNQWPRDRRAGKSLYNGYAASGRRDPSLRAREVSFDRPYADSGQPNQFSRDHDAVQWLERNSYDISYATSFDLHSGRLDPARHRGLVFCGHDEYWSAEMRRAAEAGLADGTSLAFLGANSVYWHIRVRPSADGRPERVVACAKTTPDPDEDAAGPTVTWRGLDKPEQALLGVQYNGIVVTPQPLVVRSADHWLWAGTGVADGDRIPGVVRGEADGVHAGTARPLGLRETPLSGSPYPAQQGGRRMQSTHVYERPGGAVVFATGTLGWTMALNRRGHRDERIERATANVLDRILGRMPRGAVPPDETGLETADQPAVTPGPTNR
;
A
#
# COMPACT_ATOMS: atom_id res chain seq x y z
N MET A 1 -0.31 -57.02 15.65
CA MET A 1 -1.59 -57.57 15.13
C MET A 1 -1.94 -56.77 13.86
N VAL A 2 -1.33 -57.04 12.70
CA VAL A 2 -1.68 -58.05 11.68
C VAL A 2 -3.17 -58.05 11.28
N ARG A 3 -3.51 -57.13 10.37
CA ARG A 3 -4.05 -57.32 8.99
C ARG A 3 -5.30 -58.20 8.73
N ILE A 4 -6.00 -57.84 7.63
CA ILE A 4 -6.68 -58.72 6.62
C ILE A 4 -8.13 -59.15 6.99
N ARG A 5 -9.16 -59.25 6.10
CA ARG A 5 -9.34 -59.11 4.63
C ARG A 5 -10.84 -59.02 4.26
N ARG A 6 -11.09 -58.39 3.10
CA ARG A 6 -11.96 -58.78 1.96
C ARG A 6 -13.05 -59.84 2.16
N ARG A 7 -14.22 -59.58 1.56
CA ARG A 7 -15.08 -60.61 0.96
C ARG A 7 -15.41 -60.29 -0.49
N TRP A 8 -15.33 -61.33 -1.31
CA TRP A 8 -15.55 -61.40 -2.75
C TRP A 8 -17.00 -61.79 -3.07
N ALA A 9 -17.37 -61.49 -4.32
CA ALA A 9 -18.61 -61.78 -5.03
C ALA A 9 -18.87 -63.27 -5.30
N LEU A 10 -20.12 -63.59 -5.68
CA LEU A 10 -20.59 -64.66 -6.59
C LEU A 10 -22.14 -64.51 -6.67
N GLY A 11 -22.89 -64.65 -7.76
CA GLY A 11 -22.66 -64.98 -9.17
C GLY A 11 -23.98 -65.41 -9.84
N LEU A 12 -23.98 -65.48 -11.19
CA LEU A 12 -24.78 -66.39 -12.08
C LEU A 12 -26.31 -66.08 -12.22
N LEU A 13 -27.02 -66.17 -13.36
CA LEU A 13 -26.95 -66.80 -14.71
C LEU A 13 -27.86 -65.96 -15.67
N LEU A 14 -27.48 -65.62 -16.92
CA LEU A 14 -27.56 -66.35 -18.21
C LEU A 14 -28.95 -66.48 -18.88
N GLY A 15 -29.01 -66.01 -20.14
CA GLY A 15 -30.08 -66.16 -21.15
C GLY A 15 -30.31 -64.82 -21.87
N GLY A 16 -30.24 -64.61 -23.19
CA GLY A 16 -30.06 -65.45 -24.37
C GLY A 16 -30.57 -64.65 -25.59
N VAL A 17 -29.65 -64.18 -26.44
CA VAL A 17 -29.71 -63.89 -27.91
C VAL A 17 -30.94 -63.18 -28.54
N SER A 18 -30.73 -62.00 -29.15
CA SER A 18 -30.87 -61.78 -30.63
C SER A 18 -30.68 -60.32 -31.11
N ALA A 19 -29.77 -60.18 -32.08
CA ALA A 19 -29.72 -59.31 -33.27
C ALA A 19 -30.30 -57.87 -33.27
N THR A 20 -29.36 -56.91 -33.33
CA THR A 20 -29.26 -55.72 -34.21
C THR A 20 -30.51 -54.92 -34.56
N ALA A 21 -30.57 -53.68 -34.04
CA ALA A 21 -31.13 -52.53 -34.73
C ALA A 21 -30.22 -51.30 -34.52
N LEU A 22 -29.88 -50.63 -35.61
CA LEU A 22 -29.15 -49.36 -35.64
C LEU A 22 -29.94 -48.30 -34.85
N GLY A 23 -29.34 -47.77 -33.79
CA GLY A 23 -29.88 -46.68 -32.98
C GLY A 23 -29.00 -45.44 -33.10
N THR A 24 -29.57 -44.39 -33.68
CA THR A 24 -29.01 -43.05 -33.87
C THR A 24 -28.42 -42.48 -32.59
N SER A 25 -27.16 -42.07 -32.62
CA SER A 25 -26.55 -41.27 -31.57
C SER A 25 -27.16 -39.85 -31.58
N GLU A 26 -28.10 -39.59 -30.66
CA GLU A 26 -28.53 -38.23 -30.37
C GLU A 26 -27.41 -37.48 -29.63
N PRO A 27 -27.07 -36.25 -30.05
CA PRO A 27 -26.15 -35.42 -29.30
C PRO A 27 -26.85 -34.98 -28.00
N VAL A 28 -26.24 -35.29 -26.86
CA VAL A 28 -26.62 -34.70 -25.58
C VAL A 28 -26.34 -33.21 -25.66
N LEU A 29 -27.38 -32.42 -25.96
CA LEU A 29 -27.38 -30.98 -25.79
C LEU A 29 -27.05 -30.68 -24.33
N SER A 30 -25.83 -30.18 -24.08
CA SER A 30 -25.48 -29.63 -22.79
C SER A 30 -26.45 -28.50 -22.49
N ARG A 31 -27.25 -28.67 -21.42
CA ARG A 31 -28.01 -27.56 -20.85
C ARG A 31 -26.99 -26.49 -20.48
N ARG A 32 -26.92 -25.41 -21.28
CA ARG A 32 -26.39 -24.13 -20.80
C ARG A 32 -27.13 -23.84 -19.51
N ARG A 33 -26.40 -23.81 -18.39
CA ARG A 33 -26.90 -23.13 -17.20
C ARG A 33 -27.09 -21.69 -17.62
N ASP A 34 -28.33 -21.25 -17.74
CA ASP A 34 -28.65 -19.84 -17.77
C ASP A 34 -27.99 -19.22 -16.53
N ALA A 35 -26.88 -18.51 -16.76
CA ALA A 35 -26.24 -17.73 -15.74
C ALA A 35 -27.19 -16.58 -15.44
N THR A 36 -27.95 -16.69 -14.36
CA THR A 36 -28.70 -15.58 -13.80
C THR A 36 -27.73 -14.41 -13.67
N PRO A 37 -27.99 -13.23 -14.26
CA PRO A 37 -27.09 -12.10 -14.14
C PRO A 37 -27.04 -11.72 -12.66
N VAL A 38 -25.97 -12.12 -11.97
CA VAL A 38 -25.71 -11.65 -10.61
C VAL A 38 -25.42 -10.16 -10.76
N ARG A 39 -26.37 -9.33 -10.33
CA ARG A 39 -26.18 -7.88 -10.28
C ARG A 39 -24.95 -7.63 -9.41
N ARG A 40 -23.85 -7.21 -10.04
CA ARG A 40 -22.61 -6.88 -9.36
C ARG A 40 -22.93 -5.78 -8.33
N GLN A 41 -22.76 -6.10 -7.05
CA GLN A 41 -22.87 -5.08 -6.01
C GLN A 41 -21.75 -4.06 -6.22
N SER A 42 -22.09 -2.77 -6.24
CA SER A 42 -21.09 -1.70 -6.27
C SER A 42 -20.17 -1.84 -5.07
N PRO A 43 -18.84 -1.67 -5.22
CA PRO A 43 -17.93 -1.57 -4.09
C PRO A 43 -18.42 -0.54 -3.06
N PRO A 44 -18.25 -0.78 -1.74
CA PRO A 44 -18.66 0.18 -0.71
C PRO A 44 -18.08 1.58 -0.92
N VAL A 45 -16.83 1.68 -1.36
CA VAL A 45 -16.16 2.94 -1.72
C VAL A 45 -16.85 3.67 -2.88
N GLU A 46 -17.41 2.96 -3.86
CA GLU A 46 -18.17 3.58 -4.95
C GLU A 46 -19.47 4.20 -4.42
N VAL A 47 -20.13 3.55 -3.46
CA VAL A 47 -21.34 4.07 -2.81
C VAL A 47 -21.00 5.27 -1.93
N GLU A 48 -19.94 5.17 -1.13
CA GLU A 48 -19.42 6.26 -0.28
C GLU A 48 -19.13 7.52 -1.09
N ASN A 49 -18.50 7.37 -2.26
CA ASN A 49 -18.14 8.50 -3.13
C ASN A 49 -19.33 9.23 -3.76
N ARG A 50 -20.57 8.72 -3.61
CA ARG A 50 -21.78 9.43 -4.04
C ARG A 50 -22.24 10.46 -3.00
N ALA A 51 -21.73 10.39 -1.78
CA ALA A 51 -22.03 11.37 -0.76
C ALA A 51 -21.36 12.72 -1.09
N ALA A 52 -21.99 13.82 -0.67
CA ALA A 52 -21.39 15.14 -0.78
C ALA A 52 -20.09 15.19 0.05
N GLY A 53 -19.02 15.66 -0.57
CA GLY A 53 -17.73 15.89 0.09
C GLY A 53 -17.45 17.37 0.33
N GLU A 54 -16.39 17.62 1.08
CA GLU A 54 -15.89 18.96 1.39
C GLU A 54 -14.37 18.94 1.62
N PRO A 55 -13.66 20.06 1.39
CA PRO A 55 -12.26 20.19 1.77
C PRO A 55 -12.08 20.05 3.29
N TRP A 56 -11.23 19.12 3.73
CA TRP A 56 -11.00 18.90 5.17
C TRP A 56 -9.86 19.77 5.74
N TRP A 57 -8.86 20.15 4.94
CA TRP A 57 -7.60 20.74 5.43
C TRP A 57 -6.90 21.76 4.52
N PRO A 58 -6.60 22.95 5.04
CA PRO A 58 -7.46 23.86 5.80
C PRO A 58 -8.35 24.66 4.82
N PRO A 59 -9.62 24.97 5.13
CA PRO A 59 -10.35 25.97 4.37
C PRO A 59 -9.69 27.34 4.55
N GLU A 60 -9.85 28.21 3.54
CA GLU A 60 -9.41 29.60 3.59
C GLU A 60 -9.85 30.26 4.91
N GLY A 61 -8.92 30.93 5.60
CA GLY A 61 -9.18 31.63 6.85
C GLY A 61 -8.98 30.84 8.15
N SER A 62 -8.73 29.52 8.10
CA SER A 62 -8.44 28.73 9.31
C SER A 62 -6.97 28.83 9.77
N ARG A 63 -6.73 28.74 11.09
CA ARG A 63 -5.40 28.89 11.68
C ARG A 63 -4.74 27.52 11.89
N THR A 64 -3.68 27.23 11.17
CA THR A 64 -2.93 25.96 11.35
C THR A 64 -2.06 26.02 12.60
N ALA A 65 -2.27 25.10 13.55
CA ALA A 65 -1.46 25.02 14.76
C ALA A 65 -0.02 24.59 14.46
N ASP A 66 0.90 24.94 15.36
CA ASP A 66 2.29 24.51 15.30
C ASP A 66 2.72 23.83 16.61
N ASP A 67 3.70 22.94 16.53
CA ASP A 67 4.17 22.15 17.67
C ASP A 67 5.16 22.88 18.58
N ARG A 68 5.49 24.14 18.27
CA ARG A 68 6.35 24.99 19.10
C ARG A 68 5.55 25.81 20.09
N ARG A 69 4.46 26.41 19.63
CA ARG A 69 3.51 27.18 20.43
C ARG A 69 2.43 26.28 21.05
N ARG A 70 2.22 25.10 20.46
CA ARG A 70 1.34 24.03 20.97
C ARG A 70 -0.11 24.48 21.14
N GLN A 71 -0.61 25.32 20.22
CA GLN A 71 -1.94 25.91 20.34
C GLN A 71 -3.03 24.85 20.50
N ILE A 72 -2.95 23.80 19.68
CA ILE A 72 -3.69 22.56 19.85
C ILE A 72 -2.93 21.43 19.14
N GLN A 73 -2.84 20.26 19.76
CA GLN A 73 -2.21 19.06 19.20
C GLN A 73 -2.85 17.80 19.78
N GLY A 74 -2.74 16.67 19.09
CA GLY A 74 -3.20 15.41 19.64
C GLY A 74 -2.74 14.18 18.89
N TYR A 75 -3.07 13.02 19.44
CA TYR A 75 -2.80 11.71 18.86
C TYR A 75 -3.90 10.71 19.21
N ALA A 76 -3.98 9.63 18.43
CA ALA A 76 -4.92 8.53 18.63
C ALA A 76 -4.27 7.35 19.39
N SER A 77 -5.08 6.60 20.15
CA SER A 77 -4.64 5.42 20.90
C SER A 77 -4.35 4.19 20.04
N THR A 78 -4.78 4.18 18.77
CA THR A 78 -4.48 3.16 17.76
C THR A 78 -4.29 3.80 16.38
N THR A 79 -3.62 3.11 15.46
CA THR A 79 -3.48 3.52 14.05
C THR A 79 -4.60 2.97 13.17
N SER A 80 -5.22 1.86 13.58
CA SER A 80 -6.31 1.21 12.86
C SER A 80 -7.27 0.49 13.80
N LEU A 81 -8.51 0.35 13.33
CA LEU A 81 -9.59 -0.34 14.02
C LEU A 81 -10.71 -0.74 13.05
N ALA A 82 -11.52 -1.72 13.41
CA ALA A 82 -12.71 -2.15 12.70
C ALA A 82 -13.96 -1.38 13.19
N PRO A 83 -15.06 -1.37 12.40
CA PRO A 83 -16.36 -0.91 12.88
C PRO A 83 -16.76 -1.63 14.18
N GLY A 84 -17.39 -0.89 15.09
CA GLY A 84 -17.77 -1.36 16.42
C GLY A 84 -16.68 -1.22 17.49
N GLU A 85 -15.40 -1.12 17.11
CA GLU A 85 -14.28 -0.85 18.01
C GLU A 85 -14.19 0.64 18.39
N SER A 86 -13.31 0.99 19.34
CA SER A 86 -13.17 2.36 19.85
C SER A 86 -11.76 2.90 19.71
N VAL A 87 -11.66 4.20 19.45
CA VAL A 87 -10.41 4.97 19.43
C VAL A 87 -10.49 6.10 20.46
N ASP A 88 -9.43 6.26 21.24
CA ASP A 88 -9.27 7.37 22.17
C ASP A 88 -8.41 8.45 21.54
N PHE A 89 -8.84 9.69 21.71
CA PHE A 89 -8.08 10.86 21.31
C PHE A 89 -7.53 11.58 22.54
N HIS A 90 -6.24 11.87 22.48
CA HIS A 90 -5.50 12.56 23.52
C HIS A 90 -5.10 13.94 23.00
N VAL A 91 -5.62 15.01 23.60
CA VAL A 91 -5.47 16.37 23.08
C VAL A 91 -4.86 17.30 24.13
N ALA A 92 -3.91 18.12 23.68
CA ALA A 92 -3.35 19.23 24.42
C ALA A 92 -3.77 20.55 23.78
N VAL A 93 -4.21 21.51 24.59
CA VAL A 93 -4.64 22.85 24.13
C VAL A 93 -3.94 23.92 24.95
N ASN A 94 -3.33 24.90 24.29
CA ASN A 94 -2.59 25.98 24.96
C ASN A 94 -2.93 27.36 24.36
N PRO A 95 -3.47 28.31 25.14
CA PRO A 95 -3.88 28.19 26.55
C PRO A 95 -5.05 27.21 26.73
N ALA A 96 -5.38 26.86 27.98
CA ALA A 96 -6.55 26.04 28.29
C ALA A 96 -7.82 26.67 27.70
N GLY A 97 -8.72 25.83 27.20
CA GLY A 97 -9.95 26.31 26.55
C GLY A 97 -10.70 25.19 25.85
N ARG A 98 -11.89 25.52 25.36
CA ARG A 98 -12.73 24.57 24.64
C ARG A 98 -12.15 24.21 23.28
N PHE A 99 -12.45 22.99 22.83
CA PHE A 99 -12.14 22.53 21.49
C PHE A 99 -13.17 21.50 21.02
N ARG A 100 -13.13 21.14 19.74
CA ARG A 100 -13.90 20.02 19.16
C ARG A 100 -13.00 19.12 18.34
N ILE A 101 -13.46 17.88 18.14
CA ILE A 101 -12.86 16.91 17.21
C ILE A 101 -13.86 16.67 16.08
N THR A 102 -13.46 16.98 14.85
CA THR A 102 -14.24 16.63 13.65
C THR A 102 -13.53 15.50 12.91
N VAL A 103 -14.22 14.40 12.68
CA VAL A 103 -13.69 13.23 11.98
C VAL A 103 -14.12 13.29 10.53
N HIS A 104 -13.14 13.24 9.64
CA HIS A 104 -13.33 13.20 8.19
C HIS A 104 -12.86 11.86 7.63
N ARG A 105 -13.64 11.22 6.77
CA ARG A 105 -13.17 10.13 5.91
C ARG A 105 -12.57 10.77 4.65
N LEU A 106 -11.29 10.50 4.37
CA LEU A 106 -10.62 10.99 3.18
C LEU A 106 -10.86 10.05 2.00
N GLY A 107 -11.00 10.63 0.81
CA GLY A 107 -11.44 9.89 -0.38
C GLY A 107 -11.67 10.81 -1.56
N TRP A 108 -12.31 10.32 -2.62
CA TRP A 108 -12.50 11.09 -3.85
C TRP A 108 -13.58 12.19 -3.72
N TYR A 109 -14.81 11.80 -3.40
CA TYR A 109 -15.99 12.67 -3.25
C TYR A 109 -16.10 13.78 -4.32
N ASP A 110 -16.07 13.38 -5.60
CA ASP A 110 -16.10 14.29 -6.75
C ASP A 110 -14.98 15.36 -6.76
N GLY A 111 -13.82 15.01 -6.17
CA GLY A 111 -12.66 15.87 -6.06
C GLY A 111 -12.64 16.76 -4.82
N ALA A 112 -13.64 16.69 -3.94
CA ALA A 112 -13.65 17.44 -2.68
C ALA A 112 -12.64 16.91 -1.64
N GLY A 113 -12.24 15.64 -1.75
CA GLY A 113 -11.13 15.06 -1.00
C GLY A 113 -11.50 14.46 0.37
N ALA A 114 -12.68 14.77 0.91
CA ALA A 114 -13.16 14.19 2.16
C ALA A 114 -14.67 14.33 2.36
N ARG A 115 -15.20 13.64 3.36
CA ARG A 115 -16.54 13.83 3.92
C ARG A 115 -16.45 13.90 5.44
N THR A 116 -17.13 14.87 6.06
CA THR A 116 -17.31 14.85 7.52
C THR A 116 -18.23 13.71 7.93
N MET A 117 -17.74 12.88 8.83
CA MET A 117 -18.46 11.71 9.34
C MET A 117 -19.16 12.04 10.65
N LEU A 118 -18.50 12.82 11.52
CA LEU A 118 -18.97 13.13 12.85
C LEU A 118 -18.19 14.32 13.43
N THR A 119 -18.84 15.14 14.24
CA THR A 119 -18.19 16.13 15.11
C THR A 119 -18.53 15.83 16.57
N SER A 120 -17.55 15.88 17.45
CA SER A 120 -17.74 15.73 18.89
C SER A 120 -18.57 16.87 19.48
N PRO A 121 -19.10 16.72 20.71
CA PRO A 121 -19.48 17.87 21.54
C PRO A 121 -18.29 18.82 21.77
N ASP A 122 -18.57 20.00 22.36
CA ASP A 122 -17.51 20.84 22.92
C ASP A 122 -16.82 20.10 24.07
N LEU A 123 -15.49 20.07 24.04
CA LEU A 123 -14.62 19.41 25.02
C LEU A 123 -13.75 20.45 25.71
N ASP A 124 -13.43 20.23 26.99
CA ASP A 124 -12.50 21.09 27.72
C ASP A 124 -11.06 20.60 27.52
N GLY A 125 -10.21 21.49 27.01
CA GLY A 125 -8.79 21.23 26.76
C GLY A 125 -7.90 21.96 27.76
N ALA A 126 -6.79 21.33 28.12
CA ALA A 126 -5.77 21.90 28.97
C ALA A 126 -4.37 21.70 28.36
N PRO A 127 -3.37 22.52 28.75
CA PRO A 127 -1.99 22.27 28.38
C PRO A 127 -1.53 20.93 28.91
N GLN A 128 -0.80 20.18 28.08
CA GLN A 128 -0.19 18.91 28.46
C GLN A 128 1.34 19.01 28.33
N PRO A 129 2.11 18.31 29.18
CA PRO A 129 3.56 18.36 29.11
C PRO A 129 4.09 17.66 27.86
N VAL A 130 5.25 18.11 27.37
CA VAL A 130 6.10 17.31 26.47
C VAL A 130 7.10 16.58 27.37
N PRO A 131 6.99 15.26 27.56
CA PRO A 131 7.90 14.54 28.42
C PRO A 131 9.34 14.58 27.88
N PRO A 132 10.36 14.46 28.74
CA PRO A 132 11.73 14.28 28.28
C PRO A 132 11.85 13.00 27.44
N ALA A 133 12.80 12.99 26.52
CA ALA A 133 13.14 11.78 25.79
C ALA A 133 13.78 10.75 26.74
N ASP A 134 13.46 9.48 26.53
CA ASP A 134 14.12 8.36 27.20
C ASP A 134 15.63 8.42 26.94
N PRO A 135 16.48 8.36 27.97
CA PRO A 135 17.92 8.56 27.81
C PRO A 135 18.60 7.42 27.05
N ALA A 136 18.05 6.21 27.06
CA ALA A 136 18.62 5.07 26.36
C ALA A 136 18.19 5.08 24.89
N THR A 137 16.91 5.19 24.62
CA THR A 137 16.31 4.96 23.30
C THR A 137 16.00 6.25 22.55
N GLY A 138 15.90 7.39 23.24
CA GLY A 138 15.45 8.65 22.68
C GLY A 138 13.94 8.74 22.43
N ALA A 139 13.16 7.73 22.85
CA ALA A 139 11.70 7.73 22.69
C ALA A 139 11.05 8.85 23.49
N ILE A 140 10.02 9.48 22.93
CA ILE A 140 9.18 10.45 23.64
C ILE A 140 7.75 9.90 23.62
N ALA A 141 7.16 9.67 24.79
CA ALA A 141 5.79 9.16 24.93
C ALA A 141 5.01 10.02 25.92
N CYS A 142 3.94 10.64 25.45
CA CYS A 142 3.16 11.68 26.15
C CYS A 142 2.31 11.13 27.29
N ARG A 143 1.55 10.06 27.03
CA ARG A 143 0.57 9.48 27.95
C ARG A 143 -0.40 10.52 28.53
N TRP A 144 -0.84 11.46 27.70
CA TRP A 144 -1.84 12.45 28.11
C TRP A 144 -3.16 11.74 28.45
N PRO A 145 -4.01 12.30 29.32
CA PRO A 145 -5.34 11.76 29.58
C PRO A 145 -6.18 11.64 28.30
N VAL A 146 -7.11 10.69 28.28
CA VAL A 146 -8.11 10.60 27.21
C VAL A 146 -9.00 11.83 27.26
N SER A 147 -9.12 12.53 26.14
CA SER A 147 -10.01 13.70 26.01
C SER A 147 -11.37 13.30 25.46
N TRP A 148 -11.41 12.33 24.55
CA TRP A 148 -12.65 11.81 23.97
C TRP A 148 -12.45 10.43 23.37
N THR A 149 -13.43 9.55 23.57
CA THR A 149 -13.48 8.21 22.97
C THR A 149 -14.57 8.19 21.90
N LEU A 150 -14.21 7.71 20.72
CA LEU A 150 -15.13 7.47 19.62
C LEU A 150 -15.27 5.97 19.40
N ARG A 151 -16.49 5.45 19.55
CA ARG A 151 -16.85 4.14 19.02
C ARG A 151 -17.21 4.27 17.55
N ILE A 152 -16.53 3.52 16.69
CA ILE A 152 -16.74 3.57 15.24
C ILE A 152 -18.11 2.96 14.90
N PRO A 153 -19.03 3.73 14.28
CA PRO A 153 -20.30 3.18 13.82
C PRO A 153 -20.13 2.02 12.82
N GLU A 154 -21.06 1.06 12.88
CA GLU A 154 -21.04 -0.19 12.09
C GLU A 154 -21.11 0.03 10.56
N ASP A 155 -21.61 1.18 10.15
CA ASP A 155 -21.84 1.58 8.76
C ASP A 155 -20.69 2.42 8.17
N TRP A 156 -19.64 2.72 8.95
CA TRP A 156 -18.49 3.44 8.43
C TRP A 156 -17.72 2.63 7.38
N THR A 157 -17.61 3.19 6.18
CA THR A 157 -16.86 2.61 5.06
C THR A 157 -15.36 2.56 5.38
N SER A 158 -14.68 1.45 5.10
CA SER A 158 -13.22 1.39 5.26
C SER A 158 -12.51 2.52 4.52
N GLY A 159 -11.48 3.09 5.12
CA GLY A 159 -10.86 4.31 4.62
C GLY A 159 -9.73 4.83 5.49
N LEU A 160 -9.04 5.83 4.97
CA LEU A 160 -8.16 6.71 5.72
C LEU A 160 -9.01 7.83 6.34
N TYR A 161 -8.92 8.01 7.65
CA TYR A 161 -9.65 9.02 8.39
C TYR A 161 -8.68 10.02 9.02
N GLN A 162 -9.17 11.25 9.22
CA GLN A 162 -8.48 12.31 9.94
C GLN A 162 -9.39 12.84 11.05
N ALA A 163 -8.91 12.79 12.28
CA ALA A 163 -9.51 13.52 13.38
C ALA A 163 -8.88 14.91 13.47
N VAL A 164 -9.65 15.95 13.17
CA VAL A 164 -9.21 17.35 13.22
C VAL A 164 -9.65 17.99 14.53
N PHE A 165 -8.67 18.37 15.34
CA PHE A 165 -8.83 19.10 16.57
C PHE A 165 -8.92 20.60 16.26
N THR A 166 -9.97 21.27 16.70
CA THR A 166 -10.16 22.72 16.50
C THR A 166 -10.39 23.41 17.83
N SER A 167 -9.48 24.31 18.25
CA SER A 167 -9.64 25.10 19.47
C SER A 167 -10.68 26.21 19.31
N ALA A 168 -11.16 26.78 20.42
CA ALA A 168 -12.07 27.92 20.42
C ALA A 168 -11.52 29.14 19.65
N ASP A 169 -10.20 29.33 19.65
CA ASP A 169 -9.50 30.39 18.90
C ASP A 169 -9.29 30.06 17.41
N GLY A 170 -9.85 28.94 16.94
CA GLY A 170 -9.79 28.50 15.55
C GLY A 170 -8.47 27.84 15.12
N TRP A 171 -7.58 27.49 16.06
CA TRP A 171 -6.36 26.74 15.75
C TRP A 171 -6.70 25.29 15.44
N ARG A 172 -6.06 24.71 14.42
CA ARG A 172 -6.32 23.35 13.95
C ARG A 172 -5.07 22.47 13.92
N ALA A 173 -5.19 21.27 14.46
CA ALA A 173 -4.25 20.16 14.33
C ALA A 173 -5.01 18.88 13.96
N CYS A 174 -4.33 17.82 13.53
CA CYS A 174 -4.99 16.56 13.20
C CYS A 174 -4.18 15.33 13.60
N THR A 175 -4.81 14.16 13.51
CA THR A 175 -4.14 12.87 13.57
C THR A 175 -4.87 11.86 12.67
N PRO A 176 -4.15 11.07 11.86
CA PRO A 176 -4.78 10.06 11.02
C PRO A 176 -5.05 8.77 11.80
N PHE A 177 -6.07 8.04 11.35
CA PHE A 177 -6.29 6.63 11.69
C PHE A 177 -7.01 5.93 10.53
N VAL A 178 -7.02 4.60 10.53
CA VAL A 178 -7.65 3.79 9.48
C VAL A 178 -8.84 3.03 10.04
N VAL A 179 -9.97 3.09 9.34
CA VAL A 179 -11.09 2.16 9.59
C VAL A 179 -10.97 1.02 8.59
N ARG A 180 -10.90 -0.19 9.11
CA ARG A 180 -10.72 -1.43 8.33
C ARG A 180 -12.08 -1.99 7.90
N ASP A 181 -12.07 -3.01 7.05
CA ASP A 181 -13.26 -3.81 6.74
C ASP A 181 -12.94 -5.29 6.87
N ASP A 182 -12.97 -5.79 8.10
CA ASP A 182 -12.62 -7.19 8.39
C ASP A 182 -13.74 -8.14 7.93
N ARG A 183 -14.95 -7.61 7.71
CA ARG A 183 -16.17 -8.35 7.34
C ARG A 183 -16.16 -8.79 5.88
N ARG A 184 -15.43 -8.09 5.00
CA ARG A 184 -15.41 -8.35 3.57
C ARG A 184 -14.00 -8.57 3.04
N ALA A 185 -13.87 -9.49 2.09
CA ALA A 185 -12.68 -9.62 1.27
C ALA A 185 -12.76 -8.65 0.08
N ALA A 186 -12.23 -7.43 0.22
CA ALA A 186 -12.10 -6.52 -0.90
C ALA A 186 -11.15 -7.08 -1.96
N ALA A 187 -11.36 -6.76 -3.24
CA ALA A 187 -10.46 -7.26 -4.26
C ALA A 187 -9.01 -6.73 -4.09
N LEU A 188 -8.83 -5.48 -3.66
CA LEU A 188 -7.54 -4.91 -3.30
C LEU A 188 -7.55 -4.40 -1.86
N CYS A 189 -6.41 -4.46 -1.18
CA CYS A 189 -6.22 -3.76 0.11
C CYS A 189 -5.08 -2.75 -0.01
N VAL A 190 -5.35 -1.50 0.35
CA VAL A 190 -4.33 -0.45 0.47
C VAL A 190 -3.72 -0.53 1.85
N VAL A 191 -2.39 -0.68 1.93
CA VAL A 191 -1.65 -0.75 3.20
C VAL A 191 -0.93 0.58 3.42
N LEU A 192 -1.36 1.33 4.44
CA LEU A 192 -0.77 2.64 4.76
C LEU A 192 0.46 2.51 5.67
N PRO A 193 1.55 3.24 5.37
CA PRO A 193 2.87 3.00 5.96
C PRO A 193 3.05 3.76 7.29
N VAL A 194 2.21 3.48 8.29
CA VAL A 194 2.20 4.20 9.57
C VAL A 194 3.52 4.07 10.35
N THR A 195 4.24 2.95 10.18
CA THR A 195 5.60 2.73 10.67
C THR A 195 6.59 3.74 10.07
N THR A 196 6.50 4.00 8.76
CA THR A 196 7.33 4.99 8.07
C THR A 196 6.95 6.42 8.47
N TRP A 197 5.65 6.73 8.52
CA TRP A 197 5.17 8.02 9.03
C TRP A 197 5.77 8.35 10.40
N GLN A 198 5.80 7.37 11.30
CA GLN A 198 6.32 7.57 12.65
C GLN A 198 7.84 7.59 12.72
N ALA A 199 8.54 6.82 11.87
CA ALA A 199 9.99 6.86 11.75
C ALA A 199 10.52 8.27 11.41
N TYR A 200 9.80 9.00 10.57
CA TYR A 200 10.13 10.37 10.16
C TYR A 200 9.57 11.46 11.10
N ASN A 201 8.77 11.09 12.10
CA ASN A 201 8.11 12.06 12.96
C ASN A 201 9.12 12.74 13.90
N GLN A 202 9.42 14.02 13.64
CA GLN A 202 10.37 14.86 14.40
C GLN A 202 9.68 15.59 15.57
N TRP A 203 8.51 15.13 16.03
CA TRP A 203 7.76 15.85 17.05
C TRP A 203 8.52 15.94 18.40
N PRO A 204 8.48 17.10 19.08
CA PRO A 204 8.11 18.42 18.52
C PRO A 204 9.26 19.03 17.70
N ARG A 205 8.95 19.77 16.62
CA ARG A 205 9.93 20.56 15.83
C ARG A 205 10.30 21.87 16.52
N ASP A 206 10.49 21.82 17.84
CA ASP A 206 10.85 22.91 18.74
C ASP A 206 12.33 23.32 18.69
N ARG A 207 13.14 22.60 17.91
CA ARG A 207 14.59 22.76 17.82
C ARG A 207 15.32 22.45 19.14
N ARG A 208 14.73 21.64 20.02
CA ARG A 208 15.31 21.32 21.32
C ARG A 208 15.09 19.86 21.72
N ALA A 209 13.85 19.41 21.83
CA ALA A 209 13.53 18.09 22.37
C ALA A 209 13.19 17.06 21.29
N GLY A 210 12.62 17.48 20.16
CA GLY A 210 12.11 16.54 19.15
C GLY A 210 13.12 15.57 18.59
N LYS A 211 12.69 14.32 18.41
CA LYS A 211 13.50 13.22 17.87
C LYS A 211 12.68 12.34 16.93
N SER A 212 13.33 11.93 15.85
CA SER A 212 12.89 10.91 14.90
C SER A 212 13.93 9.79 14.80
N LEU A 213 13.67 8.75 14.01
CA LEU A 213 14.69 7.73 13.67
C LEU A 213 15.79 8.25 12.74
N TYR A 214 15.77 9.54 12.39
CA TYR A 214 16.79 10.16 11.54
C TYR A 214 17.56 11.28 12.23
N ASN A 215 16.93 12.05 13.12
CA ASN A 215 17.58 13.21 13.72
C ASN A 215 17.07 13.49 15.14
N GLY A 216 17.96 14.00 15.97
CA GLY A 216 17.62 14.82 17.14
C GLY A 216 17.99 16.28 16.90
N TYR A 217 17.96 17.09 17.96
CA TYR A 217 18.46 18.46 17.93
C TYR A 217 19.71 18.59 18.80
N ALA A 218 20.76 19.18 18.22
CA ALA A 218 21.93 19.62 18.98
C ALA A 218 21.59 20.87 19.80
N ALA A 219 22.46 21.25 20.75
CA ALA A 219 22.28 22.45 21.57
C ALA A 219 22.13 23.75 20.73
N SER A 220 22.67 23.77 19.51
CA SER A 220 22.51 24.87 18.54
C SER A 220 21.11 24.95 17.89
N GLY A 221 20.25 23.96 18.14
CA GLY A 221 18.95 23.80 17.48
C GLY A 221 19.01 23.27 16.05
N ARG A 222 20.19 22.91 15.56
CA ARG A 222 20.36 22.21 14.28
C ARG A 222 19.99 20.73 14.43
N ARG A 223 19.41 20.16 13.37
CA ARG A 223 19.19 18.71 13.29
C ARG A 223 20.52 17.99 13.22
N ASP A 224 20.65 16.94 14.02
CA ASP A 224 21.85 16.12 14.12
C ASP A 224 21.47 14.62 14.08
N PRO A 225 21.91 13.88 13.05
CA PRO A 225 21.68 12.45 12.95
C PRO A 225 22.30 11.61 14.07
N SER A 226 23.38 12.08 14.70
CA SER A 226 24.01 11.38 15.83
C SER A 226 23.14 11.40 17.09
N LEU A 227 22.19 12.34 17.17
CA LEU A 227 21.28 12.53 18.30
C LEU A 227 19.89 11.94 18.06
N ARG A 228 19.71 11.16 16.98
CA ARG A 228 18.42 10.52 16.65
C ARG A 228 17.93 9.61 17.77
N ALA A 229 16.64 9.29 17.73
CA ALA A 229 16.10 8.20 18.53
C ALA A 229 16.41 6.85 17.87
N ARG A 230 16.50 5.80 18.69
CA ARG A 230 16.45 4.39 18.31
C ARG A 230 15.02 3.84 18.36
N GLU A 231 14.14 4.47 19.15
CA GLU A 231 12.72 4.11 19.24
C GLU A 231 11.82 5.33 19.07
N VAL A 232 10.67 5.15 18.42
CA VAL A 232 9.61 6.15 18.28
C VAL A 232 8.28 5.58 18.75
N SER A 233 7.63 6.30 19.67
CA SER A 233 6.32 5.90 20.22
C SER A 233 5.17 6.54 19.46
N PHE A 234 4.05 5.84 19.28
CA PHE A 234 2.79 6.37 18.74
C PHE A 234 1.96 7.13 19.79
N ASP A 235 2.35 7.12 21.07
CA ASP A 235 1.72 7.91 22.12
C ASP A 235 2.22 9.36 22.11
N ARG A 236 2.27 9.97 20.93
CA ARG A 236 2.69 11.36 20.74
C ARG A 236 2.09 11.91 19.45
N PRO A 237 1.87 13.24 19.34
CA PRO A 237 1.41 13.86 18.10
C PRO A 237 2.39 13.66 16.93
N TYR A 238 1.90 13.85 15.72
CA TYR A 238 2.76 14.15 14.58
C TYR A 238 3.23 15.61 14.65
N ALA A 239 4.42 15.87 14.11
CA ALA A 239 5.03 17.19 14.12
C ALA A 239 4.17 18.27 13.43
N ASP A 240 4.49 19.53 13.71
CA ASP A 240 3.80 20.72 13.22
C ASP A 240 2.28 20.65 13.56
N SER A 241 1.44 20.52 12.55
CA SER A 241 -0.02 20.49 12.66
C SER A 241 -0.61 19.08 12.76
N GLY A 242 0.23 18.06 12.91
CA GLY A 242 -0.22 16.68 13.10
C GLY A 242 -0.44 15.88 11.81
N GLN A 243 -0.11 16.45 10.64
CA GLN A 243 -0.02 15.65 9.41
C GLN A 243 1.30 14.88 9.37
N PRO A 244 1.28 13.56 9.14
CA PRO A 244 2.51 12.81 8.99
C PRO A 244 3.34 13.30 7.81
N ASN A 245 4.66 13.16 7.92
CA ASN A 245 5.52 13.35 6.77
C ASN A 245 5.19 12.30 5.68
N GLN A 246 5.31 12.67 4.41
CA GLN A 246 4.95 11.86 3.23
C GLN A 246 3.46 11.54 3.03
N PHE A 247 2.59 11.80 4.02
CA PHE A 247 1.14 11.54 3.97
C PHE A 247 0.46 11.93 2.66
N SER A 248 0.85 13.08 2.10
CA SER A 248 0.23 13.59 0.89
C SER A 248 0.38 12.64 -0.31
N ARG A 249 1.47 11.87 -0.39
CA ARG A 249 1.69 10.89 -1.47
C ARG A 249 0.74 9.71 -1.35
N ASP A 250 0.44 9.28 -0.14
CA ASP A 250 -0.53 8.23 0.13
C ASP A 250 -1.94 8.73 -0.24
N HIS A 251 -2.28 9.95 0.19
CA HIS A 251 -3.56 10.58 -0.10
C HIS A 251 -3.83 10.79 -1.60
N ASP A 252 -2.81 11.11 -2.41
CA ASP A 252 -2.97 11.20 -3.87
C ASP A 252 -3.40 9.84 -4.47
N ALA A 253 -2.79 8.75 -4.02
CA ALA A 253 -3.11 7.40 -4.49
C ALA A 253 -4.51 6.98 -4.02
N VAL A 254 -4.87 7.26 -2.76
CA VAL A 254 -6.22 7.02 -2.22
C VAL A 254 -7.28 7.66 -3.10
N GLN A 255 -7.18 8.97 -3.36
CA GLN A 255 -8.14 9.68 -4.19
C GLN A 255 -8.22 9.12 -5.61
N TRP A 256 -7.09 8.72 -6.21
CA TRP A 256 -7.09 8.13 -7.54
C TRP A 256 -7.76 6.76 -7.59
N LEU A 257 -7.47 5.89 -6.63
CA LEU A 257 -8.07 4.56 -6.53
C LEU A 257 -9.60 4.66 -6.36
N GLU A 258 -10.04 5.58 -5.51
CA GLU A 258 -11.45 5.86 -5.26
C GLU A 258 -12.14 6.48 -6.49
N ARG A 259 -11.50 7.47 -7.15
CA ARG A 259 -12.01 8.07 -8.40
C ARG A 259 -12.28 7.03 -9.47
N ASN A 260 -11.45 5.98 -9.53
CA ASN A 260 -11.57 4.90 -10.51
C ASN A 260 -12.46 3.74 -10.05
N SER A 261 -13.16 3.89 -8.91
CA SER A 261 -14.14 2.92 -8.40
C SER A 261 -13.56 1.50 -8.22
N TYR A 262 -12.30 1.41 -7.79
CA TYR A 262 -11.72 0.11 -7.44
C TYR A 262 -12.38 -0.47 -6.18
N ASP A 263 -12.47 -1.79 -6.15
CA ASP A 263 -12.99 -2.51 -5.00
C ASP A 263 -11.92 -2.66 -3.93
N ILE A 264 -11.82 -1.66 -3.05
CA ILE A 264 -10.70 -1.49 -2.11
C ILE A 264 -11.15 -1.49 -0.65
N SER A 265 -10.29 -2.01 0.23
CA SER A 265 -10.30 -1.80 1.68
C SER A 265 -8.96 -1.18 2.12
N TYR A 266 -8.89 -0.72 3.37
CA TYR A 266 -7.71 -0.07 3.93
C TYR A 266 -7.24 -0.77 5.20
N ALA A 267 -5.93 -0.86 5.34
CA ALA A 267 -5.24 -1.38 6.50
C ALA A 267 -3.96 -0.55 6.73
N THR A 268 -3.29 -0.77 7.86
CA THR A 268 -1.99 -0.16 8.18
C THR A 268 -0.88 -1.19 8.18
N SER A 269 0.37 -0.74 8.19
CA SER A 269 1.51 -1.64 8.35
C SER A 269 1.45 -2.47 9.63
N PHE A 270 0.80 -2.00 10.70
CA PHE A 270 0.56 -2.80 11.91
C PHE A 270 -0.46 -3.91 11.74
N ASP A 271 -1.45 -3.75 10.84
CA ASP A 271 -2.38 -4.83 10.53
C ASP A 271 -1.69 -5.96 9.77
N LEU A 272 -0.73 -5.63 8.89
CA LEU A 272 0.10 -6.60 8.21
C LEU A 272 1.11 -7.27 9.17
N HIS A 273 1.68 -6.50 10.11
CA HIS A 273 2.56 -7.01 11.15
C HIS A 273 1.87 -8.04 12.06
N SER A 274 0.67 -7.71 12.54
CA SER A 274 -0.08 -8.52 13.51
C SER A 274 -0.87 -9.67 12.90
N GLY A 275 -0.96 -9.73 11.57
CA GLY A 275 -1.79 -10.69 10.86
C GLY A 275 -3.29 -10.37 10.89
N ARG A 276 -3.69 -9.19 11.37
CA ARG A 276 -5.09 -8.75 11.25
C ARG A 276 -5.49 -8.49 9.79
N LEU A 277 -4.53 -8.08 8.96
CA LEU A 277 -4.65 -8.17 7.51
C LEU A 277 -4.11 -9.53 7.05
N ASP A 278 -4.99 -10.37 6.52
CA ASP A 278 -4.62 -11.60 5.81
C ASP A 278 -4.49 -11.29 4.29
N PRO A 279 -3.27 -11.28 3.72
CA PRO A 279 -3.07 -11.03 2.30
C PRO A 279 -3.86 -11.96 1.38
N ALA A 280 -4.04 -13.23 1.76
CA ALA A 280 -4.68 -14.25 0.93
C ALA A 280 -6.17 -13.98 0.68
N ARG A 281 -6.79 -13.08 1.46
CA ARG A 281 -8.17 -12.62 1.23
C ARG A 281 -8.30 -11.65 0.05
N HIS A 282 -7.18 -11.13 -0.46
CA HIS A 282 -7.16 -10.09 -1.49
C HIS A 282 -6.53 -10.60 -2.79
N ARG A 283 -6.95 -10.05 -3.93
CA ARG A 283 -6.24 -10.30 -5.21
C ARG A 283 -4.91 -9.58 -5.25
N GLY A 284 -4.81 -8.42 -4.58
CA GLY A 284 -3.53 -7.75 -4.40
C GLY A 284 -3.50 -6.74 -3.28
N LEU A 285 -2.29 -6.49 -2.79
CA LEU A 285 -1.97 -5.44 -1.84
C LEU A 285 -1.35 -4.25 -2.58
N VAL A 286 -1.75 -3.04 -2.21
CA VAL A 286 -1.23 -1.79 -2.77
C VAL A 286 -0.52 -1.01 -1.67
N PHE A 287 0.79 -0.81 -1.85
CA PHE A 287 1.63 0.00 -0.98
C PHE A 287 1.87 1.34 -1.68
N CYS A 288 1.45 2.43 -1.05
CA CYS A 288 1.51 3.76 -1.65
C CYS A 288 2.67 4.58 -1.10
N GLY A 289 3.12 5.58 -1.89
CA GLY A 289 3.98 6.64 -1.39
C GLY A 289 5.38 6.16 -0.98
N HIS A 290 5.67 6.18 0.31
CA HIS A 290 6.98 5.85 0.87
C HIS A 290 6.83 4.85 2.03
N ASP A 291 7.08 3.57 1.75
CA ASP A 291 6.89 2.48 2.71
C ASP A 291 8.23 1.81 3.10
N GLU A 292 9.07 2.56 3.80
CA GLU A 292 10.48 2.26 4.06
C GLU A 292 10.72 1.27 5.21
N TYR A 293 9.87 1.27 6.25
CA TYR A 293 10.14 0.59 7.53
C TYR A 293 9.24 -0.63 7.74
N TRP A 294 9.83 -1.82 7.64
CA TRP A 294 9.13 -3.11 7.65
C TRP A 294 9.64 -4.05 8.75
N SER A 295 8.73 -4.68 9.48
CA SER A 295 9.08 -5.75 10.41
C SER A 295 9.24 -7.08 9.68
N ALA A 296 9.86 -8.07 10.35
CA ALA A 296 9.98 -9.41 9.79
C ALA A 296 8.62 -10.09 9.55
N GLU A 297 7.64 -9.84 10.42
CA GLU A 297 6.27 -10.33 10.27
C GLU A 297 5.61 -9.75 9.03
N MET A 298 5.74 -8.44 8.79
CA MET A 298 5.19 -7.78 7.61
C MET A 298 5.76 -8.39 6.32
N ARG A 299 7.08 -8.55 6.26
CA ARG A 299 7.76 -9.13 5.09
C ARG A 299 7.31 -10.57 4.86
N ARG A 300 7.28 -11.39 5.91
CA ARG A 300 6.83 -12.78 5.84
C ARG A 300 5.38 -12.88 5.37
N ALA A 301 4.49 -12.03 5.88
CA ALA A 301 3.08 -12.00 5.46
C ALA A 301 2.95 -11.66 3.96
N ALA A 302 3.68 -10.66 3.47
CA ALA A 302 3.68 -10.31 2.04
C ALA A 302 4.25 -11.42 1.16
N GLU A 303 5.36 -12.05 1.57
CA GLU A 303 5.98 -13.18 0.85
C GLU A 303 5.07 -14.42 0.82
N ALA A 304 4.40 -14.73 1.94
CA ALA A 304 3.43 -15.81 2.02
C ALA A 304 2.19 -15.54 1.16
N GLY A 305 1.60 -14.34 1.25
CA GLY A 305 0.49 -13.94 0.39
C GLY A 305 0.85 -14.04 -1.09
N LEU A 306 2.05 -13.61 -1.46
CA LEU A 306 2.56 -13.73 -2.83
C LEU A 306 2.75 -15.19 -3.25
N ALA A 307 3.15 -16.09 -2.33
CA ALA A 307 3.21 -17.54 -2.58
C ALA A 307 1.83 -18.15 -2.83
N ASP A 308 0.80 -17.61 -2.19
CA ASP A 308 -0.59 -18.07 -2.31
C ASP A 308 -1.37 -17.37 -3.45
N GLY A 309 -0.69 -16.55 -4.26
CA GLY A 309 -1.26 -15.94 -5.48
C GLY A 309 -1.72 -14.48 -5.32
N THR A 310 -1.47 -13.85 -4.17
CA THR A 310 -1.74 -12.42 -3.96
C THR A 310 -0.71 -11.58 -4.73
N SER A 311 -1.16 -10.58 -5.48
CA SER A 311 -0.27 -9.64 -6.18
C SER A 311 0.17 -8.49 -5.27
N LEU A 312 1.34 -7.88 -5.54
CA LEU A 312 1.86 -6.75 -4.76
C LEU A 312 2.14 -5.56 -5.70
N ALA A 313 1.60 -4.39 -5.40
CA ALA A 313 1.83 -3.16 -6.15
C ALA A 313 2.45 -2.08 -5.25
N PHE A 314 3.72 -1.74 -5.51
CA PHE A 314 4.48 -0.72 -4.79
C PHE A 314 4.55 0.56 -5.62
N LEU A 315 3.69 1.52 -5.29
CA LEU A 315 3.55 2.81 -5.97
C LEU A 315 4.53 3.86 -5.40
N GLY A 316 5.76 3.43 -5.12
CA GLY A 316 6.79 4.23 -4.48
C GLY A 316 8.21 3.81 -4.84
N ALA A 317 9.16 4.29 -4.04
CA ALA A 317 10.56 3.88 -4.01
C ALA A 317 10.99 3.64 -2.56
N ASN A 318 12.20 3.12 -2.38
CA ASN A 318 12.82 2.87 -1.09
C ASN A 318 11.89 2.08 -0.16
N SER A 319 11.15 1.13 -0.76
CA SER A 319 10.22 0.28 -0.03
C SER A 319 10.98 -0.89 0.60
N VAL A 320 10.58 -1.30 1.80
CA VAL A 320 11.18 -2.46 2.50
C VAL A 320 12.68 -2.28 2.75
N TYR A 321 13.14 -1.06 3.04
CA TYR A 321 14.57 -0.75 3.18
C TYR A 321 15.11 -1.07 4.58
N TRP A 322 14.44 -0.57 5.63
CA TRP A 322 14.83 -0.79 7.02
C TRP A 322 14.06 -1.95 7.63
N HIS A 323 14.79 -2.89 8.24
CA HIS A 323 14.22 -3.85 9.18
C HIS A 323 13.95 -3.15 10.52
N ILE A 324 12.71 -3.26 11.00
CA ILE A 324 12.28 -2.72 12.29
C ILE A 324 11.76 -3.78 13.24
N ARG A 325 11.77 -3.45 14.52
CA ARG A 325 11.00 -4.16 15.54
C ARG A 325 9.79 -3.32 15.95
N VAL A 326 8.67 -3.99 16.17
CA VAL A 326 7.46 -3.41 16.73
C VAL A 326 7.34 -3.88 18.17
N ARG A 327 7.14 -2.94 19.10
CA ARG A 327 7.13 -3.20 20.54
C ARG A 327 5.87 -2.63 21.18
N PRO A 328 5.41 -3.19 22.31
CA PRO A 328 4.37 -2.56 23.11
C PRO A 328 4.89 -1.25 23.71
N SER A 329 3.98 -0.36 24.12
CA SER A 329 4.33 0.75 25.01
C SER A 329 4.66 0.21 26.40
N ALA A 330 5.31 1.03 27.24
CA ALA A 330 5.71 0.59 28.57
C ALA A 330 4.52 0.32 29.54
N ASP A 331 3.28 0.64 29.16
CA ASP A 331 2.04 0.22 29.85
C ASP A 331 1.44 -1.09 29.28
N GLY A 332 2.12 -1.75 28.34
CA GLY A 332 1.75 -3.06 27.79
C GLY A 332 0.83 -3.04 26.57
N ARG A 333 0.35 -1.87 26.12
CA ARG A 333 -0.46 -1.81 24.88
C ARG A 333 0.40 -2.23 23.67
N PRO A 334 -0.07 -3.16 22.82
CA PRO A 334 0.69 -3.64 21.67
C PRO A 334 0.85 -2.54 20.61
N GLU A 335 1.87 -2.68 19.74
CA GLU A 335 2.02 -1.87 18.52
C GLU A 335 2.09 -0.35 18.77
N ARG A 336 2.71 0.06 19.88
CA ARG A 336 2.85 1.48 20.22
C ARG A 336 4.26 2.02 20.03
N VAL A 337 5.25 1.17 19.74
CA VAL A 337 6.65 1.59 19.56
C VAL A 337 7.25 0.92 18.33
N VAL A 338 7.99 1.70 17.53
CA VAL A 338 8.84 1.20 16.43
C VAL A 338 10.29 1.45 16.79
N ALA A 339 11.11 0.40 16.73
CA ALA A 339 12.54 0.43 17.02
C ALA A 339 13.36 0.19 15.75
N CYS A 340 14.40 1.01 15.55
CA CYS A 340 15.39 0.85 14.48
C CYS A 340 16.76 1.39 14.90
N ALA A 341 17.70 0.49 15.16
CA ALA A 341 19.04 0.79 15.59
C ALA A 341 19.87 1.42 14.48
N LYS A 342 19.72 1.03 13.21
CA LYS A 342 20.51 1.54 12.06
C LYS A 342 22.03 1.44 12.24
N THR A 343 22.49 0.51 13.07
CA THR A 343 23.91 0.27 13.39
C THR A 343 24.17 -1.22 13.52
N THR A 344 25.42 -1.63 13.25
CA THR A 344 25.91 -2.99 13.48
C THR A 344 27.12 -2.92 14.42
N PRO A 345 27.12 -3.65 15.56
CA PRO A 345 26.02 -4.46 16.08
C PRO A 345 24.79 -3.61 16.48
N ASP A 346 23.61 -4.24 16.47
CA ASP A 346 22.40 -3.64 17.04
C ASP A 346 22.45 -3.81 18.57
N PRO A 347 22.51 -2.73 19.35
CA PRO A 347 22.63 -2.80 20.80
C PRO A 347 21.40 -3.38 21.51
N ASP A 348 20.23 -3.39 20.86
CA ASP A 348 18.96 -3.84 21.44
C ASP A 348 18.40 -5.06 20.68
N GLU A 349 19.28 -5.85 20.06
CA GLU A 349 18.92 -7.06 19.32
C GLU A 349 18.16 -8.06 20.20
N ASP A 350 17.07 -8.60 19.66
CA ASP A 350 16.23 -9.63 20.27
C ASP A 350 15.91 -10.73 19.25
N ALA A 351 14.95 -11.59 19.56
CA ALA A 351 14.59 -12.73 18.71
C ALA A 351 14.09 -12.33 17.29
N ALA A 352 13.71 -11.06 17.07
CA ALA A 352 13.38 -10.58 15.73
C ALA A 352 14.62 -10.31 14.86
N GLY A 353 15.82 -10.27 15.46
CA GLY A 353 17.10 -9.98 14.80
C GLY A 353 17.45 -8.49 14.76
N PRO A 354 18.62 -8.12 14.20
CA PRO A 354 19.12 -6.75 14.24
C PRO A 354 18.36 -5.84 13.28
N THR A 355 18.12 -4.60 13.71
CA THR A 355 17.37 -3.58 12.98
C THR A 355 18.30 -2.70 12.14
N VAL A 356 18.73 -3.28 11.02
CA VAL A 356 19.58 -2.68 9.99
C VAL A 356 18.84 -2.70 8.65
N THR A 357 19.51 -2.39 7.54
CA THR A 357 18.90 -2.53 6.21
C THR A 357 18.60 -4.00 5.92
N TRP A 358 17.47 -4.29 5.28
CA TRP A 358 17.08 -5.64 4.89
C TRP A 358 18.13 -6.37 4.04
N ARG A 359 18.78 -5.66 3.11
CA ARG A 359 19.92 -6.20 2.33
C ARG A 359 21.14 -6.56 3.17
N GLY A 360 21.32 -5.92 4.32
CA GLY A 360 22.39 -6.24 5.28
C GLY A 360 22.09 -7.51 6.09
N LEU A 361 20.88 -8.05 5.98
CA LEU A 361 20.45 -9.34 6.54
C LEU A 361 20.35 -10.42 5.46
N ASP A 362 21.05 -10.25 4.34
CA ASP A 362 20.98 -11.12 3.16
C ASP A 362 19.56 -11.30 2.57
N LYS A 363 18.71 -10.31 2.82
CA LYS A 363 17.33 -10.27 2.33
C LYS A 363 17.12 -8.97 1.56
N PRO A 364 17.80 -8.75 0.43
CA PRO A 364 17.66 -7.52 -0.32
C PRO A 364 16.22 -7.29 -0.77
N GLU A 365 15.87 -6.02 -0.92
CA GLU A 365 14.58 -5.53 -1.37
C GLU A 365 14.29 -6.05 -2.78
N GLN A 366 15.33 -6.12 -3.62
CA GLN A 366 15.27 -6.66 -4.98
C GLN A 366 14.77 -8.11 -5.05
N ALA A 367 15.04 -8.93 -4.04
CA ALA A 367 14.55 -10.32 -4.01
C ALA A 367 13.01 -10.40 -3.90
N LEU A 368 12.36 -9.36 -3.39
CA LEU A 368 10.90 -9.23 -3.33
C LEU A 368 10.35 -8.30 -4.40
N LEU A 369 10.97 -7.16 -4.65
CA LEU A 369 10.43 -6.08 -5.51
C LEU A 369 10.90 -6.17 -6.97
N GLY A 370 12.01 -6.90 -7.24
CA GLY A 370 12.73 -6.88 -8.50
C GLY A 370 13.61 -5.63 -8.72
N VAL A 371 13.49 -4.63 -7.86
CA VAL A 371 14.35 -3.44 -7.75
C VAL A 371 14.65 -3.14 -6.28
N GLN A 372 15.66 -2.34 -6.01
CA GLN A 372 15.95 -1.88 -4.64
C GLN A 372 16.43 -0.43 -4.64
N TYR A 373 16.45 0.18 -3.45
CA TYR A 373 16.86 1.57 -3.29
C TYR A 373 18.23 1.88 -3.88
N ASN A 374 18.22 2.84 -4.82
CA ASN A 374 19.38 3.33 -5.54
C ASN A 374 19.86 4.67 -5.01
N GLY A 375 19.03 5.58 -4.53
CA GLY A 375 19.51 6.85 -3.99
C GLY A 375 18.52 8.00 -4.11
N ILE A 376 18.94 9.16 -3.59
CA ILE A 376 18.11 10.36 -3.57
C ILE A 376 18.25 11.09 -4.90
N VAL A 377 17.11 11.42 -5.51
CA VAL A 377 17.03 12.18 -6.75
C VAL A 377 17.07 13.67 -6.39
N VAL A 378 18.20 14.34 -6.67
CA VAL A 378 18.43 15.75 -6.30
C VAL A 378 17.45 16.70 -7.00
N THR A 379 17.33 16.52 -8.31
CA THR A 379 16.44 17.32 -9.16
C THR A 379 15.50 16.36 -9.89
N PRO A 380 14.17 16.60 -9.89
CA PRO A 380 13.21 15.76 -10.60
C PRO A 380 13.65 15.47 -12.03
N GLN A 381 13.61 14.20 -12.42
CA GLN A 381 13.94 13.70 -13.75
C GLN A 381 12.68 13.16 -14.43
N PRO A 382 12.64 13.12 -15.77
CA PRO A 382 11.58 12.40 -16.46
C PRO A 382 11.72 10.89 -16.26
N LEU A 383 10.59 10.19 -16.24
CA LEU A 383 10.58 8.75 -16.43
C LEU A 383 10.80 8.46 -17.92
N VAL A 384 11.79 7.63 -18.24
CA VAL A 384 12.12 7.24 -19.63
C VAL A 384 11.55 5.87 -19.90
N VAL A 385 10.58 5.79 -20.81
CA VAL A 385 9.83 4.58 -21.15
C VAL A 385 10.74 3.53 -21.79
N ARG A 386 10.53 2.26 -21.42
CA ARG A 386 11.12 1.08 -22.04
C ARG A 386 10.07 -0.02 -22.18
N SER A 387 10.28 -0.91 -23.16
CA SER A 387 9.38 -2.01 -23.46
C SER A 387 7.94 -1.53 -23.69
N ALA A 388 7.75 -0.48 -24.50
CA ALA A 388 6.46 0.15 -24.77
C ALA A 388 5.37 -0.80 -25.29
N ASP A 389 5.74 -1.93 -25.90
CA ASP A 389 4.81 -2.99 -26.32
C ASP A 389 4.29 -3.86 -25.15
N HIS A 390 4.84 -3.70 -23.95
CA HIS A 390 4.41 -4.44 -22.76
C HIS A 390 3.01 -3.99 -22.31
N TRP A 391 2.20 -4.93 -21.78
CA TRP A 391 0.81 -4.68 -21.37
C TRP A 391 0.64 -3.52 -20.38
N LEU A 392 1.68 -3.19 -19.62
CA LEU A 392 1.70 -2.02 -18.73
C LEU A 392 1.37 -0.74 -19.51
N TRP A 393 1.95 -0.57 -20.69
CA TRP A 393 1.86 0.64 -21.48
C TRP A 393 0.69 0.63 -22.48
N ALA A 394 -0.11 -0.44 -22.51
CA ALA A 394 -1.25 -0.57 -23.39
C ALA A 394 -2.22 0.62 -23.26
N GLY A 395 -2.57 1.24 -24.39
CA GLY A 395 -3.48 2.39 -24.44
C GLY A 395 -2.94 3.69 -23.84
N THR A 396 -1.63 3.78 -23.55
CA THR A 396 -0.98 5.02 -23.10
C THR A 396 -0.47 5.88 -24.26
N GLY A 397 -0.22 5.27 -25.43
CA GLY A 397 0.31 5.93 -26.62
C GLY A 397 1.81 6.23 -26.58
N VAL A 398 2.54 5.69 -25.59
CA VAL A 398 3.99 5.90 -25.47
C VAL A 398 4.79 4.99 -26.40
N ALA A 399 5.99 5.44 -26.76
CA ALA A 399 7.03 4.66 -27.43
C ALA A 399 8.29 4.54 -26.57
N ASP A 400 9.17 3.60 -26.90
CA ASP A 400 10.46 3.45 -26.25
C ASP A 400 11.29 4.73 -26.37
N GLY A 401 11.82 5.21 -25.24
CA GLY A 401 12.57 6.46 -25.16
C GLY A 401 11.72 7.71 -24.84
N ASP A 402 10.38 7.61 -24.86
CA ASP A 402 9.52 8.70 -24.42
C ASP A 402 9.82 9.14 -23.00
N ARG A 403 9.67 10.44 -22.75
CA ARG A 403 10.04 11.09 -21.48
C ARG A 403 8.80 11.67 -20.82
N ILE A 404 8.39 11.10 -19.70
CA ILE A 404 7.27 11.59 -18.88
C ILE A 404 7.83 12.53 -17.81
N PRO A 405 7.63 13.87 -17.92
CA PRO A 405 8.35 14.84 -17.10
C PRO A 405 8.07 14.73 -15.59
N GLY A 406 9.11 14.90 -14.77
CA GLY A 406 8.98 15.11 -13.32
C GLY A 406 8.57 13.89 -12.49
N VAL A 407 8.39 12.72 -13.10
CA VAL A 407 7.93 11.49 -12.41
C VAL A 407 9.02 10.87 -11.53
N VAL A 408 10.30 10.95 -11.91
CA VAL A 408 11.41 10.40 -11.11
C VAL A 408 11.91 11.45 -10.14
N ARG A 409 11.60 11.31 -8.83
CA ARG A 409 11.91 12.34 -7.83
C ARG A 409 11.93 11.83 -6.40
N GLY A 410 12.62 12.57 -5.53
CA GLY A 410 12.76 12.24 -4.11
C GLY A 410 13.75 11.10 -3.94
N GLU A 411 13.29 9.87 -4.12
CA GLU A 411 14.10 8.66 -4.05
C GLU A 411 13.75 7.77 -5.24
N ALA A 412 14.72 6.98 -5.67
CA ALA A 412 14.56 6.06 -6.78
C ALA A 412 15.15 4.69 -6.46
N ASP A 413 14.52 3.68 -7.04
CA ASP A 413 14.98 2.30 -7.02
C ASP A 413 15.46 1.89 -8.41
N GLY A 414 16.28 0.85 -8.46
CA GLY A 414 16.62 0.21 -9.71
C GLY A 414 17.27 -1.15 -9.52
N VAL A 415 17.71 -1.70 -10.64
CA VAL A 415 18.23 -3.06 -10.71
C VAL A 415 19.71 -3.10 -10.38
N HIS A 416 20.10 -4.01 -9.49
CA HIS A 416 21.48 -4.31 -9.11
C HIS A 416 21.89 -5.69 -9.63
N ALA A 417 22.90 -5.73 -10.50
CA ALA A 417 23.31 -6.95 -11.19
C ALA A 417 23.83 -8.05 -10.24
N GLY A 418 24.54 -7.69 -9.17
CA GLY A 418 25.11 -8.63 -8.21
C GLY A 418 24.17 -9.04 -7.07
N THR A 419 22.91 -8.61 -7.12
CA THR A 419 21.94 -8.88 -6.05
C THR A 419 20.92 -9.92 -6.49
N ALA A 420 20.55 -10.80 -5.57
CA ALA A 420 19.53 -11.82 -5.83
C ALA A 420 18.26 -11.20 -6.42
N ARG A 421 17.72 -11.87 -7.43
CA ARG A 421 16.48 -11.53 -8.11
C ARG A 421 15.42 -12.60 -7.81
N PRO A 422 14.13 -12.28 -8.00
CA PRO A 422 13.07 -13.28 -7.95
C PRO A 422 13.36 -14.44 -8.92
N LEU A 423 13.61 -15.64 -8.40
CA LEU A 423 14.09 -16.77 -9.20
C LEU A 423 13.03 -17.30 -10.17
N GLY A 424 13.45 -17.54 -11.42
CA GLY A 424 12.64 -18.26 -12.42
C GLY A 424 11.48 -17.47 -13.03
N LEU A 425 11.49 -16.13 -12.91
CA LEU A 425 10.40 -15.27 -13.35
C LEU A 425 10.78 -14.47 -14.60
N ARG A 426 9.77 -14.15 -15.42
CA ARG A 426 9.92 -13.18 -16.52
C ARG A 426 9.92 -11.79 -15.93
N GLU A 427 11.09 -11.15 -15.92
CA GLU A 427 11.27 -9.75 -15.51
C GLU A 427 11.27 -8.84 -16.73
N THR A 428 10.61 -7.69 -16.65
CA THR A 428 10.66 -6.67 -17.70
C THR A 428 10.95 -5.30 -17.08
N PRO A 429 12.10 -4.65 -17.40
CA PRO A 429 12.32 -3.26 -17.04
C PRO A 429 11.46 -2.36 -17.93
N LEU A 430 10.52 -1.66 -17.32
CA LEU A 430 9.52 -0.82 -18.00
C LEU A 430 9.96 0.64 -18.09
N SER A 431 10.99 1.02 -17.34
CA SER A 431 11.66 2.31 -17.51
C SER A 431 13.16 2.20 -17.24
N GLY A 432 13.91 3.17 -17.76
CA GLY A 432 15.34 3.32 -17.48
C GLY A 432 15.72 4.79 -17.47
N SER A 433 15.54 5.42 -16.32
CA SER A 433 15.68 6.88 -16.19
C SER A 433 16.97 7.26 -15.47
N PRO A 434 17.98 7.82 -16.17
CA PRO A 434 19.23 8.20 -15.54
C PRO A 434 19.07 9.47 -14.71
N TYR A 435 19.69 9.52 -13.53
CA TYR A 435 19.63 10.69 -12.63
C TYR A 435 20.95 10.92 -11.87
N PRO A 436 21.28 12.18 -11.52
CA PRO A 436 22.33 12.47 -10.56
C PRO A 436 21.84 12.15 -9.14
N ALA A 437 22.57 11.29 -8.42
CA ALA A 437 22.23 10.92 -7.06
C ALA A 437 22.86 11.90 -6.05
N GLN A 438 22.16 12.20 -4.95
CA GLN A 438 22.72 13.03 -3.87
C GLN A 438 23.98 12.40 -3.28
N GLN A 439 24.04 11.06 -3.24
CA GLN A 439 25.18 10.28 -2.82
C GLN A 439 26.38 10.34 -3.78
N GLY A 440 26.29 11.11 -4.86
CA GLY A 440 27.29 11.18 -5.93
C GLY A 440 27.08 10.13 -7.02
N GLY A 441 27.66 10.43 -8.19
CA GLY A 441 27.57 9.59 -9.38
C GLY A 441 26.21 9.65 -10.10
N ARG A 442 26.16 8.97 -11.25
CA ARG A 442 24.94 8.77 -12.01
C ARG A 442 24.36 7.40 -11.66
N ARG A 443 23.06 7.35 -11.41
CA ARG A 443 22.32 6.11 -11.16
C ARG A 443 21.19 5.97 -12.17
N MET A 444 20.61 4.78 -12.23
CA MET A 444 19.49 4.46 -13.11
C MET A 444 18.27 4.12 -12.26
N GLN A 445 17.16 4.81 -12.49
CA GLN A 445 15.85 4.41 -11.95
C GLN A 445 15.23 3.35 -12.86
N SER A 446 14.53 2.37 -12.28
CA SER A 446 13.78 1.36 -13.03
C SER A 446 12.38 1.15 -12.47
N THR A 447 11.39 1.24 -13.34
CA THR A 447 10.05 0.68 -13.13
C THR A 447 10.12 -0.79 -13.50
N HIS A 448 9.61 -1.65 -12.64
CA HIS A 448 9.84 -3.08 -12.76
C HIS A 448 8.56 -3.87 -12.51
N VAL A 449 8.39 -4.93 -13.29
CA VAL A 449 7.33 -5.92 -13.11
C VAL A 449 7.90 -7.32 -13.26
N TYR A 450 7.40 -8.23 -12.45
CA TYR A 450 7.56 -9.66 -12.69
C TYR A 450 6.27 -10.40 -12.38
N GLU A 451 6.07 -11.53 -13.07
CA GLU A 451 4.89 -12.38 -12.95
C GLU A 451 5.30 -13.76 -12.43
N ARG A 452 4.54 -14.31 -11.48
CA ARG A 452 4.74 -15.66 -10.95
C ARG A 452 3.96 -16.71 -11.73
N PRO A 453 4.43 -17.97 -11.76
CA PRO A 453 3.57 -19.10 -12.11
C PRO A 453 2.31 -19.07 -11.23
N GLY A 454 1.13 -18.99 -11.85
CA GLY A 454 -0.15 -18.77 -11.15
C GLY A 454 -0.76 -17.38 -11.36
N GLY A 455 -0.05 -16.45 -12.01
CA GLY A 455 -0.60 -15.17 -12.47
C GLY A 455 -0.50 -14.00 -11.48
N ALA A 456 0.07 -14.21 -10.29
CA ALA A 456 0.36 -13.12 -9.35
C ALA A 456 1.43 -12.19 -9.94
N VAL A 457 1.24 -10.89 -9.76
CA VAL A 457 2.12 -9.83 -10.28
C VAL A 457 2.79 -9.12 -9.12
N VAL A 458 4.08 -8.81 -9.26
CA VAL A 458 4.73 -7.80 -8.42
C VAL A 458 5.16 -6.63 -9.29
N PHE A 459 4.65 -5.46 -8.96
CA PHE A 459 4.91 -4.20 -9.67
C PHE A 459 5.56 -3.20 -8.71
N ALA A 460 6.67 -2.59 -9.13
CA ALA A 460 7.34 -1.54 -8.38
C ALA A 460 7.66 -0.35 -9.28
N THR A 461 7.22 0.84 -8.89
CA THR A 461 7.42 2.06 -9.70
C THR A 461 8.85 2.59 -9.61
N GLY A 462 9.54 2.33 -8.50
CA GLY A 462 10.91 2.77 -8.26
C GLY A 462 11.07 4.30 -8.22
N THR A 463 10.01 5.05 -7.91
CA THR A 463 10.08 6.50 -7.69
C THR A 463 9.03 6.97 -6.69
N LEU A 464 9.37 7.91 -5.82
CA LEU A 464 8.36 8.54 -4.96
C LEU A 464 7.40 9.46 -5.73
N GLY A 465 7.69 9.82 -6.98
CA GLY A 465 6.85 10.70 -7.79
C GLY A 465 5.62 10.07 -8.42
N TRP A 466 5.49 8.73 -8.39
CA TRP A 466 4.43 8.03 -9.10
C TRP A 466 3.03 8.42 -8.63
N THR A 467 2.77 8.40 -7.31
CA THR A 467 1.44 8.75 -6.79
C THR A 467 1.07 10.22 -7.04
N MET A 468 2.05 11.12 -7.10
CA MET A 468 1.81 12.50 -7.49
C MET A 468 1.28 12.60 -8.92
N ALA A 469 1.80 11.78 -9.83
CA ALA A 469 1.32 11.72 -11.20
C ALA A 469 -0.08 11.11 -11.34
N LEU A 470 -0.63 10.47 -10.28
CA LEU A 470 -2.01 9.98 -10.28
C LEU A 470 -3.04 11.06 -10.01
N ASN A 471 -2.78 11.94 -9.04
CA ASN A 471 -3.82 12.87 -8.58
C ASN A 471 -3.35 14.29 -8.21
N ARG A 472 -2.05 14.55 -8.11
CA ARG A 472 -1.59 15.86 -7.65
C ARG A 472 -1.71 16.90 -8.75
N ARG A 473 -2.39 18.01 -8.43
CA ARG A 473 -2.47 19.18 -9.31
C ARG A 473 -1.06 19.61 -9.77
N GLY A 474 -0.93 19.86 -11.06
CA GLY A 474 0.35 20.23 -11.70
C GLY A 474 1.35 19.09 -11.90
N HIS A 475 1.04 17.86 -11.46
CA HIS A 475 1.89 16.68 -11.65
C HIS A 475 1.15 15.52 -12.33
N ARG A 476 -0.19 15.53 -12.31
CA ARG A 476 -1.05 14.51 -12.93
C ARG A 476 -0.65 14.23 -14.38
N ASP A 477 -0.51 12.95 -14.72
CA ASP A 477 -0.16 12.50 -16.07
C ASP A 477 -1.00 11.27 -16.47
N GLU A 478 -1.77 11.40 -17.55
CA GLU A 478 -2.73 10.38 -17.98
C GLU A 478 -2.06 9.06 -18.39
N ARG A 479 -0.80 9.10 -18.85
CA ARG A 479 -0.03 7.90 -19.20
C ARG A 479 0.29 7.08 -17.96
N ILE A 480 0.65 7.75 -16.86
CA ILE A 480 0.92 7.11 -15.57
C ILE A 480 -0.37 6.58 -14.94
N GLU A 481 -1.47 7.32 -15.05
CA GLU A 481 -2.78 6.83 -14.60
C GLU A 481 -3.21 5.58 -15.38
N ARG A 482 -3.10 5.60 -16.71
CA ARG A 482 -3.42 4.45 -17.55
C ARG A 482 -2.51 3.26 -17.24
N ALA A 483 -1.20 3.47 -17.11
CA ALA A 483 -0.26 2.41 -16.74
C ALA A 483 -0.61 1.78 -15.38
N THR A 484 -0.97 2.60 -14.39
CA THR A 484 -1.41 2.13 -13.07
C THR A 484 -2.72 1.35 -13.17
N ALA A 485 -3.66 1.82 -13.99
CA ALA A 485 -4.91 1.10 -14.22
C ALA A 485 -4.66 -0.27 -14.86
N ASN A 486 -3.74 -0.36 -15.82
CA ASN A 486 -3.37 -1.64 -16.45
C ASN A 486 -2.80 -2.64 -15.42
N VAL A 487 -1.98 -2.19 -14.46
CA VAL A 487 -1.50 -3.05 -13.37
C VAL A 487 -2.65 -3.57 -12.52
N LEU A 488 -3.51 -2.67 -12.04
CA LEU A 488 -4.59 -3.06 -11.14
C LEU A 488 -5.65 -3.93 -11.85
N ASP A 489 -5.97 -3.63 -13.11
CA ASP A 489 -6.87 -4.46 -13.91
C ASP A 489 -6.27 -5.86 -14.14
N ARG A 490 -4.96 -5.95 -14.42
CA ARG A 490 -4.24 -7.24 -14.54
C ARG A 490 -4.33 -8.06 -13.24
N ILE A 491 -4.09 -7.43 -12.09
CA ILE A 491 -4.23 -8.05 -10.74
C ILE A 491 -5.66 -8.56 -10.52
N LEU A 492 -6.65 -7.81 -10.99
CA LEU A 492 -8.06 -8.15 -10.85
C LEU A 492 -8.55 -9.19 -11.88
N GLY A 493 -7.70 -9.61 -12.82
CA GLY A 493 -8.08 -10.50 -13.92
C GLY A 493 -9.03 -9.85 -14.92
N ARG A 494 -9.04 -8.50 -15.01
CA ARG A 494 -9.79 -7.74 -16.01
C ARG A 494 -8.91 -7.57 -17.23
N MET A 495 -9.46 -7.80 -18.43
CA MET A 495 -8.76 -7.47 -19.66
C MET A 495 -8.53 -5.95 -19.71
N PRO A 496 -7.35 -5.48 -20.19
CA PRO A 496 -7.12 -4.05 -20.38
C PRO A 496 -8.22 -3.46 -21.25
N ARG A 497 -8.78 -2.30 -20.86
CA ARG A 497 -9.76 -1.58 -21.69
C ARG A 497 -9.11 -1.25 -23.04
N GLY A 498 -9.52 -1.95 -24.11
CA GLY A 498 -8.99 -1.76 -25.47
C GLY A 498 -8.05 -2.85 -25.98
N ALA A 499 -7.78 -3.92 -25.22
CA ALA A 499 -7.09 -5.09 -25.76
C ALA A 499 -8.05 -5.90 -26.66
N VAL A 500 -7.73 -6.01 -27.94
CA VAL A 500 -8.34 -7.00 -28.84
C VAL A 500 -7.91 -8.38 -28.34
N PRO A 501 -8.83 -9.35 -28.19
CA PRO A 501 -8.45 -10.73 -27.86
C PRO A 501 -7.46 -11.25 -28.93
N PRO A 502 -6.45 -12.04 -28.56
CA PRO A 502 -5.73 -12.80 -29.58
C PRO A 502 -6.74 -13.72 -30.28
N ASP A 503 -6.79 -13.64 -31.61
CA ASP A 503 -7.61 -14.52 -32.45
C ASP A 503 -7.24 -15.97 -32.15
N GLU A 504 -8.18 -16.72 -31.58
CA GLU A 504 -8.16 -18.19 -31.60
C GLU A 504 -8.64 -18.68 -32.98
N THR A 505 -8.02 -18.24 -34.06
CA THR A 505 -8.19 -18.84 -35.40
C THR A 505 -6.89 -18.74 -36.17
N GLY A 506 -6.11 -19.82 -36.10
CA GLY A 506 -4.86 -19.98 -36.85
C GLY A 506 -4.44 -21.44 -36.96
N LEU A 507 -5.40 -22.35 -37.12
CA LEU A 507 -5.16 -23.68 -37.69
C LEU A 507 -5.68 -23.63 -39.13
N GLU A 508 -4.97 -22.90 -39.99
CA GLU A 508 -5.06 -23.15 -41.43
C GLU A 508 -4.30 -24.43 -41.73
N THR A 509 -5.06 -25.44 -42.12
CA THR A 509 -4.58 -26.67 -42.74
C THR A 509 -3.77 -26.33 -43.98
N ALA A 510 -2.51 -26.75 -43.99
CA ALA A 510 -1.64 -26.65 -45.15
C ALA A 510 -2.25 -27.42 -46.35
N ASP A 511 -2.60 -26.67 -47.40
CA ASP A 511 -3.03 -27.20 -48.67
C ASP A 511 -1.80 -27.77 -49.41
N GLN A 512 -1.86 -29.05 -49.79
CA GLN A 512 -0.80 -29.70 -50.58
C GLN A 512 -0.87 -29.24 -52.04
N PRO A 513 0.26 -28.98 -52.73
CA PRO A 513 0.22 -28.66 -54.15
C PRO A 513 -0.13 -29.91 -54.98
N ALA A 514 -1.14 -29.76 -55.84
CA ALA A 514 -1.57 -30.77 -56.80
C ALA A 514 -0.44 -31.10 -57.81
N VAL A 515 -0.12 -32.39 -57.91
CA VAL A 515 0.76 -32.95 -58.95
C VAL A 515 -0.05 -33.13 -60.24
N THR A 516 0.37 -32.45 -61.31
CA THR A 516 -0.13 -32.65 -62.68
C THR A 516 0.47 -33.92 -63.30
N PRO A 517 -0.33 -34.84 -63.87
CA PRO A 517 0.20 -35.90 -64.72
C PRO A 517 0.39 -35.38 -66.16
N GLY A 518 1.56 -35.64 -66.74
CA GLY A 518 1.87 -35.36 -68.15
C GLY A 518 1.08 -36.24 -69.12
N PRO A 519 1.03 -35.87 -70.41
CA PRO A 519 0.20 -36.56 -71.41
C PRO A 519 0.84 -37.87 -71.85
N THR A 520 0.02 -38.91 -71.97
CA THR A 520 0.35 -40.16 -72.67
C THR A 520 -0.24 -40.15 -74.07
N ASN A 521 0.59 -40.52 -75.05
CA ASN A 521 0.25 -40.76 -76.46
C ASN A 521 -0.86 -41.81 -76.62
N ARG A 522 -1.96 -41.45 -77.31
CA ARG A 522 -2.41 -42.02 -78.60
C ARG A 522 -3.80 -41.51 -78.97
#